data_AF-A0A1Q4YFB8-F1
#
_entry.id   AF-A0A1Q4YFB8-F1
#
_cell.length_a   1.000
_cell.length_b   1.000
_cell.length_c   1.000
_cell.angle_alpha   90.00
_cell.angle_beta   90.00
_cell.angle_gamma   90.00
#
_symmetry.space_group_name_H-M   'P 1'
#
loop_
_entity.id
_entity.type
_entity.pdbx_description
1 polymer ?
#
loop_
_entity_poly.entity_id
_entity_poly.type
_entity_poly.pdbx_seq_one_letter_code
_entity_poly.pdbx_strand_id
1 'polypeptide(L)' 'MDRLRGRRRGSQGDVDAREFTAFWLRDGRVQAAMNVNQWDDGEALQLLVDARAELTPDQLRQRQEPLSGP' A
#
# COMPACT_ATOMS: atom_id res chain seq x y z
N MET A 1 -0.91 -27.54 4.81
CA MET A 1 0.14 -26.54 4.59
C MET A 1 -0.41 -25.68 3.45
N ASP A 2 -1.00 -24.50 3.61
CA ASP A 2 -0.56 -23.25 4.22
C ASP A 2 -1.82 -22.40 4.46
N ARG A 3 -2.22 -22.15 5.71
CA ARG A 3 -3.44 -21.38 6.04
C ARG A 3 -3.16 -19.88 6.26
N LEU A 4 -1.98 -19.38 5.91
CA LEU A 4 -1.58 -17.99 6.15
C LEU A 4 -1.59 -17.11 4.89
N ARG A 5 -1.75 -17.69 3.69
CA ARG A 5 -1.92 -16.89 2.44
C ARG A 5 -3.22 -16.07 2.35
N GLY A 6 -4.12 -16.26 3.31
CA GLY A 6 -5.51 -15.82 3.20
C GLY A 6 -5.73 -14.32 3.15
N ARG A 7 -5.15 -13.53 4.06
CA ARG A 7 -5.42 -12.07 4.17
C ARG A 7 -4.24 -11.37 4.83
N ARG A 8 -3.76 -10.28 4.22
CA ARG A 8 -2.61 -9.49 4.69
C ARG A 8 -2.96 -8.01 4.70
N ARG A 9 -2.33 -7.25 5.59
CA ARG A 9 -2.39 -5.78 5.62
C ARG A 9 -0.97 -5.22 5.63
N GLY A 10 -0.75 -4.13 4.94
CA GLY A 10 0.53 -3.42 4.91
C GLY A 10 0.33 -1.94 4.62
N SER A 11 1.37 -1.14 4.76
CA SER A 11 1.30 0.31 4.59
C SER A 11 2.60 0.88 4.03
N GLN A 12 2.52 1.68 2.97
CA GLN A 12 3.65 2.39 2.37
C GLN A 12 3.62 3.87 2.79
N GLY A 13 4.74 4.40 3.30
CA GLY A 13 4.82 5.78 3.83
C GLY A 13 5.12 5.84 5.33
N ASP A 14 4.90 7.00 5.95
CA ASP A 14 5.20 7.23 7.35
C ASP A 14 3.93 7.14 8.23
N VAL A 15 3.88 6.08 9.03
CA VAL A 15 2.72 5.79 9.90
C VAL A 15 2.68 6.73 11.12
N ASP A 16 3.83 7.23 11.57
CA ASP A 16 3.90 8.13 12.73
C ASP A 16 3.37 9.52 12.40
N ALA A 17 3.77 10.05 11.24
CA ALA A 17 3.24 11.29 10.66
C ALA A 17 1.80 11.17 10.13
N ARG A 18 1.29 9.94 9.99
CA ARG A 18 -0.01 9.60 9.38
C ARG A 18 -0.08 9.97 7.90
N GLU A 19 1.05 9.88 7.20
CA GLU A 19 1.20 10.12 5.77
C GLU A 19 1.56 8.80 5.10
N PHE A 20 0.55 7.96 4.85
CA PHE A 20 0.76 6.63 4.30
C PHE A 20 -0.43 6.11 3.52
N THR A 21 -0.18 5.12 2.68
CA THR A 21 -1.22 4.33 2.02
C THR A 21 -1.32 2.96 2.66
N ALA A 22 -2.50 2.59 3.15
CA ALA A 22 -2.80 1.25 3.63
C ALA A 22 -3.28 0.36 2.49
N PHE A 23 -2.82 -0.89 2.48
CA PHE A 23 -3.20 -1.92 1.51
C PHE A 23 -3.79 -3.14 2.20
N TRP A 24 -4.89 -3.65 1.65
CA TRP A 24 -5.49 -4.92 2.04
C TRP A 24 -5.26 -5.93 0.93
N LEU A 25 -4.62 -7.04 1.28
CA LEU A 25 -4.21 -8.05 0.33
C LEU A 25 -4.91 -9.38 0.59
N ARG A 26 -5.22 -10.10 -0.48
CA ARG A 26 -5.66 -11.50 -0.45
C ARG A 26 -4.81 -12.27 -1.45
N ASP A 27 -4.15 -13.33 -0.98
CA ASP A 27 -3.19 -14.09 -1.79
C ASP A 27 -2.11 -13.21 -2.45
N GLY A 28 -1.75 -12.11 -1.79
CA GLY A 28 -0.79 -11.13 -2.30
C GLY A 28 -1.28 -10.12 -3.33
N ARG A 29 -2.56 -10.20 -3.70
CA ARG A 29 -3.21 -9.25 -4.61
C ARG A 29 -3.94 -8.16 -3.85
N VAL A 30 -3.90 -6.94 -4.39
CA VAL A 30 -4.57 -5.76 -3.83
C VAL A 30 -6.08 -5.91 -3.95
N GLN A 31 -6.76 -5.90 -2.80
CA GLN A 31 -8.21 -5.91 -2.72
C GLN A 31 -8.79 -4.53 -2.49
N ALA A 32 -8.06 -3.70 -1.72
CA ALA A 32 -8.40 -2.33 -1.42
C ALA A 32 -7.12 -1.56 -1.07
N ALA A 33 -7.17 -0.25 -1.26
CA ALA A 33 -6.17 0.70 -0.80
C ALA A 33 -6.88 1.90 -0.15
N MET A 34 -6.23 2.51 0.83
CA MET A 34 -6.74 3.70 1.51
C MET A 34 -5.59 4.66 1.69
N ASN A 35 -5.78 5.85 1.14
CA ASN A 35 -4.86 6.94 1.32
C ASN A 35 -5.12 7.63 2.68
N VAL A 36 -4.06 7.86 3.45
CA VAL A 36 -4.10 8.62 4.71
C VAL A 36 -3.19 9.83 4.56
N ASN A 37 -3.82 11.01 4.53
CA ASN A 37 -3.19 12.34 4.39
C ASN A 37 -2.21 12.51 3.21
N GLN A 38 -2.23 11.64 2.21
CA GLN A 38 -1.51 11.81 0.95
C GLN A 38 -2.50 12.28 -0.13
N TRP A 39 -2.10 13.17 -1.04
CA TRP A 39 -3.05 13.82 -1.96
C TRP A 39 -2.80 13.49 -3.43
N ASP A 40 -1.64 12.92 -3.77
CA ASP A 40 -1.22 12.74 -5.17
C ASP A 40 -1.63 11.38 -5.78
N ASP A 41 -1.79 10.33 -4.97
CA ASP A 41 -1.81 8.95 -5.48
C ASP A 41 -3.20 8.36 -5.82
N GLY A 42 -4.29 9.13 -5.76
CA GLY A 42 -5.66 8.59 -5.83
C GLY A 42 -5.97 7.71 -7.06
N GLU A 43 -5.60 8.17 -8.26
CA GLU A 43 -5.84 7.44 -9.51
C GLU A 43 -4.97 6.18 -9.62
N ALA A 44 -3.69 6.28 -9.25
CA ALA A 44 -2.77 5.15 -9.25
C ALA A 44 -3.25 4.03 -8.31
N LEU A 45 -3.76 4.39 -7.12
CA LEU A 45 -4.33 3.42 -6.18
C LEU A 45 -5.57 2.74 -6.75
N GLN A 46 -6.43 3.48 -7.46
CA GLN A 46 -7.60 2.90 -8.10
C GLN A 46 -7.21 1.87 -9.17
N LEU A 47 -6.18 2.14 -9.97
CA LEU A 47 -5.65 1.21 -10.97
C LEU A 47 -5.08 -0.06 -10.33
N LEU A 48 -4.34 0.06 -9.22
CA LEU A 48 -3.79 -1.10 -8.50
C LEU A 48 -4.89 -2.02 -7.95
N VAL A 49 -5.96 -1.43 -7.43
CA VAL A 49 -7.13 -2.16 -6.92
C VAL A 49 -7.88 -2.86 -8.05
N ASP A 50 -8.11 -2.16 -9.17
CA ASP A 50 -8.82 -2.69 -10.35
C ASP A 50 -8.06 -3.85 -10.99
N ALA A 51 -6.75 -3.67 -11.19
CA ALA A 51 -5.87 -4.68 -11.77
C ALA A 51 -5.57 -5.87 -10.84
N ARG A 52 -5.99 -5.82 -9.56
CA ARG A 52 -5.61 -6.82 -8.53
C ARG A 52 -4.09 -7.05 -8.51
N ALA A 53 -3.35 -5.95 -8.54
CA ALA A 53 -1.89 -5.97 -8.65
C ALA A 53 -1.26 -6.78 -7.50
N GLU A 54 -0.17 -7.48 -7.79
CA GLU A 54 0.59 -8.20 -6.78
C GLU A 54 1.58 -7.26 -6.11
N LEU A 55 1.51 -7.16 -4.78
CA LEU A 55 2.49 -6.40 -4.00
C LEU A 55 3.32 -7.35 -3.14
N THR A 56 4.63 -7.14 -3.14
CA THR A 56 5.56 -7.88 -2.28
C THR A 56 5.67 -7.20 -0.90
N PRO A 57 6.10 -7.93 0.15
CA PRO A 57 6.34 -7.33 1.45
C PRO A 57 7.36 -6.19 1.44
N ASP A 58 8.29 -6.22 0.49
CA ASP A 58 9.33 -5.20 0.33
C ASP A 58 8.74 -3.90 -0.22
N GLN A 59 7.89 -4.00 -1.25
CA GLN A 59 7.14 -2.86 -1.81
C GLN A 59 6.28 -2.18 -0.75
N LEU A 60 5.65 -2.98 0.13
CA LEU A 60 4.86 -2.44 1.23
C LEU A 60 5.70 -1.75 2.31
N ARG A 61 7.00 -1.99 2.42
CA ARG A 61 7.87 -1.39 3.44
C ARG A 61 8.58 -0.14 2.96
N GLN A 62 8.41 0.24 1.69
CA GLN A 62 9.06 1.42 1.16
C GLN A 62 8.50 2.65 1.86
N ARG A 63 9.36 3.31 2.65
CA ARG A 63 9.13 4.66 3.10
C ARG A 63 9.30 5.54 1.86
N GLN A 64 8.24 6.24 1.47
CA GLN A 64 8.40 7.42 0.63
C GLN A 64 9.21 8.41 1.48
N GLU A 65 10.50 8.55 1.21
CA GLU A 65 11.26 9.63 1.83
C GLU A 65 10.56 10.93 1.45
N PRO A 66 10.35 11.87 2.39
CA PRO A 66 9.79 13.16 2.03
C PRO A 66 10.64 13.71 0.88
N LEU A 67 9.99 14.16 -0.20
CA LEU A 67 10.65 14.96 -1.23
C LEU A 67 11.18 16.22 -0.53
N SER A 68 12.39 16.12 0.00
CA SER A 68 13.13 17.26 0.50
C SER A 68 13.49 18.07 -0.73
N GLY A 69 12.69 19.12 -0.98
CA GLY A 69 13.05 20.16 -1.93
C GLY A 69 14.24 20.98 -1.43
N PRO A 70 14.95 21.69 -2.31
CA PRO A 70 15.89 22.74 -1.91
C PRO A 70 15.18 23.89 -1.17
#